data_AF-A0A537F362-F1
#
_entry.id   AF-A0A537F362-F1
#
_cell.length_a   1.000
_cell.length_b   1.000
_cell.length_c   1.000
_cell.angle_alpha   90.00
_cell.angle_beta   90.00
_cell.angle_gamma   90.00
#
_symmetry.space_group_name_H-M   'P 1'
#
loop_
_entity.id
_entity.type
_entity.pdbx_description
1 polymer ?
#
loop_
_entity_poly.entity_id
_entity_poly.type
_entity_poly.pdbx_seq_one_letter_code
_entity_poly.pdbx_strand_id
1 'polypeptide(L)'
;MTAPTMFVSDTSWQVYNADPGLGAATSLGLAQFVCLTSSIPSTCPAGATIYGHSTGGWTSDLSSIPAAHWIWAPNINGTTTPAEFNQFFFSKTFQLNETQPIGFISISADDLAELRVNGHIVGSIGSISDSATATRAQASLTTFNLTPLLKTGTNVLTIRAENGPFGICCPSNYAGNPGGVVFGGFFIVPSIEVNPNSGPIGTKVSVHGSGIPSSQVEVTFDDAFLGIANLTNGTFTFTFNVPEAQPGLHLVKAGDPFSEISSVANFTVTRIDTLAINVDVGTLYFPGDTATIYTLATLSGTPLNTTTLRLQLTLTRPDGSNVTLTTAFVGAGMFRSEYTVPTTGPIGTYAVVAKAHVADVQD
;
A
#
# COMPACT_ATOMS: atom_id res chain seq x y z
N MET A 1 9.56 3.24 0.14
CA MET A 1 9.62 1.77 0.27
C MET A 1 9.66 1.41 1.75
N THR A 2 8.63 0.77 2.28
CA THR A 2 8.56 0.33 3.67
C THR A 2 9.00 -1.13 3.73
N ALA A 3 10.18 -1.37 4.32
CA ALA A 3 10.65 -2.73 4.59
C ALA A 3 9.72 -3.42 5.61
N PRO A 4 9.63 -4.76 5.60
CA PRO A 4 8.89 -5.49 6.63
C PRO A 4 9.38 -5.10 8.03
N THR A 5 8.44 -4.84 8.94
CA THR A 5 8.77 -4.65 10.36
C THR A 5 8.88 -6.02 11.01
N MET A 6 10.11 -6.48 11.22
CA MET A 6 10.40 -7.76 11.86
C MET A 6 10.28 -7.67 13.39
N PHE A 7 9.87 -8.77 14.02
CA PHE A 7 9.96 -8.94 15.47
C PHE A 7 10.29 -10.39 15.82
N VAL A 8 10.99 -10.59 16.94
CA VAL A 8 11.40 -11.91 17.42
C VAL A 8 11.26 -11.98 18.94
N SER A 9 11.23 -13.19 19.50
CA SER A 9 11.30 -13.43 20.94
C SER A 9 12.71 -13.08 21.43
N ASP A 10 12.78 -11.94 22.12
CA ASP A 10 13.99 -11.34 22.69
C ASP A 10 13.72 -10.77 24.08
N THR A 11 14.74 -10.19 24.71
CA THR A 11 14.64 -9.61 26.05
C THR A 11 13.93 -8.26 26.09
N SER A 12 13.41 -7.74 24.97
CA SER A 12 12.63 -6.49 24.94
C SER A 12 11.12 -6.70 25.10
N TRP A 13 10.67 -7.95 25.24
CA TRP A 13 9.27 -8.26 25.51
C TRP A 13 8.91 -8.00 26.97
N GLN A 14 7.83 -7.25 27.19
CA GLN A 14 7.31 -7.00 28.52
C GLN A 14 6.50 -8.20 28.99
N VAL A 15 6.78 -8.69 30.20
CA VAL A 15 6.08 -9.84 30.79
C VAL A 15 5.06 -9.35 31.82
N TYR A 16 3.88 -9.98 31.81
CA TYR A 16 2.78 -9.72 32.72
C TYR A 16 2.24 -11.02 33.34
N ASN A 17 1.57 -10.89 34.49
CA ASN A 17 0.86 -11.99 35.16
C ASN A 17 -0.55 -12.27 34.61
N ALA A 18 -1.09 -11.37 33.78
CA ALA A 18 -2.39 -11.48 33.13
C ALA A 18 -2.35 -10.78 31.76
N ASP A 19 -3.36 -10.99 30.92
CA ASP A 19 -3.44 -10.33 29.61
C ASP A 19 -3.59 -8.80 29.77
N PRO A 20 -2.58 -7.99 29.38
CA PRO A 20 -2.66 -6.54 29.49
C PRO A 20 -3.70 -5.92 28.54
N GLY A 21 -4.17 -6.67 27.53
CA GLY A 21 -5.21 -6.24 26.61
C GLY A 21 -6.64 -6.34 27.17
N LEU A 22 -6.83 -7.05 28.30
CA LEU A 22 -8.16 -7.32 28.88
C LEU A 22 -8.41 -6.65 30.24
N GLY A 23 -7.44 -5.95 30.83
CA GLY A 23 -7.64 -5.24 32.10
C GLY A 23 -6.37 -5.09 32.95
N ALA A 24 -6.54 -5.14 34.28
CA ALA A 24 -5.47 -4.93 35.25
C ALA A 24 -4.44 -6.08 35.22
N ALA A 25 -3.35 -5.87 34.47
CA ALA A 25 -2.18 -6.73 34.45
C ALA A 25 -1.02 -6.06 35.20
N THR A 26 -0.30 -6.84 36.01
CA THR A 26 0.90 -6.38 36.70
C THR A 26 2.12 -6.75 35.86
N SER A 27 2.93 -5.74 35.53
CA SER A 27 4.23 -5.93 34.90
C SER A 27 5.16 -6.71 35.84
N LEU A 28 5.76 -7.78 35.33
CA LEU A 28 6.74 -8.61 36.04
C LEU A 28 8.19 -8.25 35.66
N GLY A 29 8.37 -7.35 34.70
CA GLY A 29 9.66 -7.01 34.10
C GLY A 29 9.81 -7.53 32.68
N LEU A 30 11.01 -7.42 32.14
CA LEU A 30 11.33 -7.85 30.78
C LEU A 30 11.60 -9.35 30.72
N ALA A 31 11.32 -9.96 29.57
CA ALA A 31 11.62 -11.37 29.33
C ALA A 31 13.14 -11.62 29.42
N GLN A 32 13.51 -12.84 29.77
CA GLN A 32 14.90 -13.30 29.78
C GLN A 32 15.08 -14.44 28.79
N PHE A 33 16.28 -14.55 28.21
CA PHE A 33 16.65 -15.75 27.47
C PHE A 33 16.78 -16.94 28.42
N VAL A 34 16.25 -18.08 27.97
CA VAL A 34 16.33 -19.34 28.71
C VAL A 34 16.81 -20.44 27.78
N CYS A 35 17.51 -21.43 28.35
CA CYS A 35 17.96 -22.62 27.66
C CYS A 35 17.88 -23.83 28.59
N LEU A 36 17.67 -25.01 28.02
CA LEU A 36 17.70 -26.27 28.76
C LEU A 36 19.11 -26.52 29.31
N THR A 37 20.12 -26.37 28.46
CA THR A 37 21.56 -26.42 28.78
C THR A 37 22.30 -25.31 28.04
N SER A 38 23.61 -25.15 28.26
CA SER A 38 24.42 -24.18 27.51
C SER A 38 24.52 -24.45 26.01
N SER A 39 24.06 -25.61 25.54
CA SER A 39 24.08 -26.01 24.13
C SER A 39 22.70 -26.43 23.58
N ILE A 40 21.65 -26.36 24.40
CA ILE A 40 20.29 -26.75 24.02
C ILE A 40 19.31 -25.62 24.35
N PRO A 41 18.68 -25.00 23.34
CA PRO A 41 18.80 -25.31 21.91
C PRO A 41 20.18 -24.91 21.36
N SER A 42 20.54 -25.38 20.17
CA SER A 42 21.82 -25.02 19.53
C SER A 42 22.00 -23.52 19.31
N THR A 43 20.89 -22.76 19.31
CA THR A 43 20.81 -21.30 19.23
C THR A 43 20.82 -20.62 20.60
N CYS A 44 21.19 -21.31 21.68
CA CYS A 44 21.25 -20.73 23.02
C CYS A 44 22.20 -19.51 23.06
N PRO A 45 21.71 -18.29 23.36
CA PRO A 45 22.55 -17.11 23.35
C PRO A 45 23.43 -17.04 24.61
N ALA A 46 24.58 -16.37 24.50
CA ALA A 46 25.46 -16.11 25.64
C ALA A 46 24.72 -15.31 26.72
N GLY A 47 24.87 -15.73 27.98
CA GLY A 47 24.21 -15.09 29.12
C GLY A 47 22.75 -15.50 29.35
N ALA A 48 22.22 -16.46 28.58
CA ALA A 48 20.91 -17.05 28.87
C ALA A 48 20.88 -17.76 30.23
N THR A 49 19.71 -17.77 30.86
CA THR A 49 19.48 -18.56 32.06
C THR A 49 19.40 -20.03 31.70
N ILE A 50 20.24 -20.84 32.34
CA ILE A 50 20.30 -22.29 32.11
C ILE A 50 19.44 -23.00 33.15
N TYR A 51 18.43 -23.75 32.69
CA TYR A 51 17.58 -24.54 33.59
C TYR A 51 18.30 -25.78 34.15
N GLY A 52 19.28 -26.32 33.42
CA GLY A 52 19.98 -27.55 33.82
C GLY A 52 19.19 -28.82 33.49
N HIS A 53 18.31 -28.75 32.49
CA HIS A 53 17.50 -29.86 32.03
C HIS A 53 18.27 -30.70 31.01
N SER A 54 18.57 -31.95 31.34
CA SER A 54 19.49 -32.80 30.57
C SER A 54 18.82 -33.85 29.67
N THR A 55 17.49 -33.99 29.72
CA THR A 55 16.75 -35.02 28.97
C THR A 55 16.38 -34.63 27.54
N GLY A 56 16.85 -33.47 27.06
CA GLY A 56 16.57 -32.95 25.71
C GLY A 56 15.25 -32.18 25.62
N GLY A 57 14.93 -31.67 24.43
CA GLY A 57 13.76 -30.81 24.19
C GLY A 57 14.10 -29.62 23.30
N TRP A 58 13.10 -28.80 23.00
CA TRP A 58 13.22 -27.53 22.25
C TRP A 58 13.93 -27.70 20.90
N THR A 59 13.45 -28.66 20.11
CA THR A 59 14.09 -29.11 18.86
C THR A 59 13.55 -28.42 17.61
N SER A 60 12.70 -27.40 17.77
CA SER A 60 12.15 -26.63 16.65
C SER A 60 13.23 -26.03 15.77
N ASP A 61 13.13 -26.20 14.45
CA ASP A 61 13.98 -25.50 13.48
C ASP A 61 13.61 -24.01 13.43
N LEU A 62 14.55 -23.16 13.81
CA LEU A 62 14.38 -21.70 13.85
C LEU A 62 14.94 -21.00 12.60
N SER A 63 15.30 -21.73 11.54
CA SER A 63 15.86 -21.16 10.30
C SER A 63 15.00 -20.07 9.66
N SER A 64 13.67 -20.13 9.83
CA SER A 64 12.72 -19.11 9.35
C SER A 64 12.64 -17.86 10.24
N ILE A 65 13.15 -17.92 11.47
CA ILE A 65 13.18 -16.83 12.46
C ILE A 65 14.55 -16.79 13.18
N PRO A 66 15.67 -16.64 12.45
CA PRO A 66 17.01 -16.98 12.94
C PRO A 66 17.53 -16.10 14.08
N ALA A 67 16.90 -14.95 14.33
CA ALA A 67 17.23 -14.05 15.44
C ALA A 67 16.38 -14.31 16.71
N ALA A 68 15.43 -15.25 16.65
CA ALA A 68 14.59 -15.59 17.79
C ALA A 68 15.30 -16.55 18.74
N HIS A 69 15.10 -16.33 20.04
CA HIS A 69 15.59 -17.22 21.08
C HIS A 69 14.43 -17.60 22.02
N TRP A 70 14.58 -18.72 22.70
CA TRP A 70 13.63 -19.12 23.74
C TRP A 70 13.68 -18.13 24.90
N ILE A 71 12.51 -17.63 25.29
CA ILE A 71 12.35 -16.68 26.37
C ILE A 71 11.39 -17.19 27.43
N TRP A 72 11.55 -16.67 28.65
CA TRP A 72 10.60 -16.87 29.73
C TRP A 72 10.48 -15.63 30.62
N ALA A 73 9.65 -15.72 31.66
CA ALA A 73 9.50 -14.65 32.65
C ALA A 73 10.82 -14.38 33.39
N PRO A 74 11.08 -13.11 33.79
CA PRO A 74 12.29 -12.76 34.52
C PRO A 74 12.37 -13.44 35.88
N ASN A 75 13.59 -13.63 36.39
CA ASN A 75 13.89 -14.18 37.71
C ASN A 75 13.43 -15.64 37.92
N ILE A 76 13.14 -16.37 36.83
CA ILE A 76 12.91 -17.81 36.86
C ILE A 76 14.20 -18.54 36.49
N ASN A 77 14.63 -19.53 37.26
CA ASN A 77 15.78 -20.34 36.93
C ASN A 77 15.50 -21.81 37.23
N GLY A 78 16.46 -22.70 36.98
CA GLY A 78 16.29 -24.15 37.14
C GLY A 78 15.83 -24.59 38.53
N THR A 79 16.07 -23.80 39.59
CA THR A 79 15.67 -24.14 40.97
C THR A 79 14.33 -23.53 41.38
N THR A 80 13.76 -22.62 40.59
CA THR A 80 12.46 -22.01 40.88
C THR A 80 11.36 -23.07 40.90
N THR A 81 10.52 -23.04 41.93
CA THR A 81 9.42 -24.00 42.18
C THR A 81 8.19 -23.27 42.73
N PRO A 82 6.95 -23.71 42.44
CA PRO A 82 6.60 -24.76 41.48
C PRO A 82 6.86 -24.32 40.04
N ALA A 83 7.09 -25.28 39.13
CA ALA A 83 7.27 -24.99 37.71
C ALA A 83 5.95 -25.15 36.93
N GLU A 84 5.12 -26.09 37.35
CA GLU A 84 3.83 -26.43 36.74
C GLU A 84 2.82 -25.28 36.85
N PHE A 85 1.98 -25.14 35.84
CA PHE A 85 0.86 -24.18 35.75
C PHE A 85 1.23 -22.70 35.87
N ASN A 86 2.52 -22.37 35.82
CA ASN A 86 2.94 -20.99 35.71
C ASN A 86 2.60 -20.46 34.32
N GLN A 87 1.89 -19.33 34.31
CA GLN A 87 1.41 -18.67 33.12
C GLN A 87 1.94 -17.24 33.06
N PHE A 88 2.40 -16.83 31.88
CA PHE A 88 2.94 -15.51 31.63
C PHE A 88 2.46 -14.96 30.30
N PHE A 89 2.34 -13.63 30.24
CA PHE A 89 1.90 -12.91 29.05
C PHE A 89 3.04 -12.03 28.55
N PHE A 90 3.62 -12.40 27.40
CA PHE A 90 4.66 -11.64 26.71
C PHE A 90 3.97 -10.68 25.75
N SER A 91 4.07 -9.38 26.01
CA SER A 91 3.34 -8.37 25.25
C SER A 91 4.25 -7.28 24.71
N LYS A 92 3.97 -6.84 23.49
CA LYS A 92 4.67 -5.73 22.82
C LYS A 92 3.70 -4.94 21.96
N THR A 93 3.92 -3.63 21.93
CA THR A 93 3.12 -2.68 21.15
C THR A 93 3.84 -2.31 19.86
N PHE A 94 3.12 -2.33 18.75
CA PHE A 94 3.60 -1.97 17.42
C PHE A 94 2.76 -0.81 16.85
N GLN A 95 3.40 0.12 16.15
CA GLN A 95 2.72 1.20 15.42
C GLN A 95 2.74 0.89 13.92
N LEU A 96 1.57 0.70 13.33
CA LEU A 96 1.38 0.36 11.92
C LEU A 96 0.66 1.51 11.21
N ASN A 97 1.41 2.46 10.64
CA ASN A 97 0.89 3.77 10.23
C ASN A 97 0.11 3.79 8.92
N GLU A 98 0.00 2.65 8.23
CA GLU A 98 -0.60 2.57 6.91
C GLU A 98 -1.88 1.71 6.92
N THR A 99 -2.66 1.81 5.85
CA THR A 99 -3.93 1.09 5.69
C THR A 99 -3.69 -0.39 5.39
N GLN A 100 -4.44 -1.29 6.03
CA GLN A 100 -4.41 -2.75 5.80
C GLN A 100 -3.04 -3.41 6.06
N PRO A 101 -2.48 -3.32 7.28
CA PRO A 101 -1.28 -4.06 7.62
C PRO A 101 -1.49 -5.57 7.57
N ILE A 102 -0.50 -6.27 7.04
CA ILE A 102 -0.44 -7.73 6.97
C ILE A 102 0.54 -8.19 8.04
N GLY A 103 0.24 -9.30 8.71
CA GLY A 103 1.18 -9.84 9.68
C GLY A 103 1.12 -11.35 9.80
N PHE A 104 2.28 -11.94 10.04
CA PHE A 104 2.44 -13.36 10.31
C PHE A 104 3.38 -13.56 11.49
N ILE A 105 3.17 -14.63 12.25
CA ILE A 105 4.04 -15.04 13.34
C ILE A 105 4.15 -16.56 13.36
N SER A 106 5.36 -17.06 13.54
CA SER A 106 5.67 -18.47 13.80
C SER A 106 6.02 -18.64 15.27
N ILE A 107 5.42 -19.63 15.94
CA ILE A 107 5.55 -19.87 17.38
C ILE A 107 5.86 -21.35 17.64
N SER A 108 6.71 -21.60 18.63
CA SER A 108 6.93 -22.89 19.29
C SER A 108 6.95 -22.67 20.80
N ALA A 109 6.47 -23.65 21.57
CA ALA A 109 6.22 -23.48 23.00
C ALA A 109 6.38 -24.79 23.78
N ASP A 110 6.83 -24.64 25.02
CA ASP A 110 6.91 -25.69 26.04
C ASP A 110 6.20 -25.18 27.30
N ASP A 111 4.96 -25.55 27.59
CA ASP A 111 4.15 -26.60 26.93
C ASP A 111 3.03 -26.06 26.03
N LEU A 112 2.56 -24.84 26.29
CA LEU A 112 1.44 -24.22 25.58
C LEU A 112 1.73 -22.75 25.29
N ALA A 113 1.31 -22.29 24.10
CA ALA A 113 1.21 -20.88 23.80
C ALA A 113 -0.13 -20.54 23.12
N GLU A 114 -0.72 -19.42 23.53
CA GLU A 114 -1.89 -18.81 22.91
C GLU A 114 -1.53 -17.41 22.42
N LEU A 115 -1.87 -17.13 21.18
CA LEU A 115 -1.54 -15.90 20.48
C LEU A 115 -2.74 -14.96 20.44
N ARG A 116 -2.50 -13.69 20.75
CA ARG A 116 -3.53 -12.64 20.79
C ARG A 116 -3.07 -11.39 20.07
N VAL A 117 -4.00 -10.77 19.34
CA VAL A 117 -3.84 -9.45 18.73
C VAL A 117 -4.95 -8.55 19.26
N ASN A 118 -4.57 -7.41 19.85
CA ASN A 118 -5.51 -6.44 20.40
C ASN A 118 -6.51 -7.06 21.40
N GLY A 119 -6.05 -8.04 22.19
CA GLY A 119 -6.87 -8.78 23.16
C GLY A 119 -7.73 -9.92 22.57
N HIS A 120 -7.80 -10.04 21.24
CA HIS A 120 -8.52 -11.12 20.56
C HIS A 120 -7.60 -12.32 20.29
N ILE A 121 -8.08 -13.53 20.56
CA ILE A 121 -7.35 -14.78 20.30
C ILE A 121 -7.27 -15.02 18.79
N VAL A 122 -6.05 -15.24 18.30
CA VAL A 122 -5.75 -15.69 16.93
C VAL A 122 -5.78 -17.23 16.88
N GLY A 123 -5.18 -17.88 17.87
CA GLY A 123 -5.05 -19.33 17.94
C GLY A 123 -4.10 -19.78 19.06
N SER A 124 -3.90 -21.10 19.18
CA SER A 124 -3.01 -21.69 20.18
C SER A 124 -2.27 -22.92 19.66
N ILE A 125 -1.16 -23.24 20.31
CA ILE A 125 -0.38 -24.47 20.15
C ILE A 125 -0.11 -25.11 21.51
N GLY A 126 0.21 -26.39 21.50
CA GLY A 126 0.59 -27.10 22.71
C GLY A 126 -0.59 -27.42 23.62
N SER A 127 -0.30 -27.88 24.83
CA SER A 127 -1.34 -28.33 25.77
C SER A 127 -0.79 -28.36 27.19
N ILE A 128 -1.66 -28.17 28.18
CA ILE A 128 -1.34 -28.41 29.60
C ILE A 128 -1.96 -29.70 30.14
N SER A 129 -2.66 -30.46 29.28
CA SER A 129 -3.38 -31.69 29.66
C SER A 129 -3.06 -32.89 28.77
N ASP A 130 -2.38 -32.67 27.64
CA ASP A 130 -1.93 -33.70 26.70
C ASP A 130 -0.44 -33.53 26.38
N SER A 131 0.38 -34.41 26.95
CA SER A 131 1.84 -34.38 26.81
C SER A 131 2.31 -34.61 25.36
N ALA A 132 1.54 -35.34 24.55
CA ALA A 132 1.91 -35.57 23.15
C ALA A 132 1.75 -34.29 22.32
N THR A 133 0.68 -33.53 22.57
CA THR A 133 0.45 -32.23 21.93
C THR A 133 1.47 -31.19 22.41
N ALA A 134 1.82 -31.19 23.69
CA ALA A 134 2.87 -30.32 24.23
C ALA A 134 4.26 -30.62 23.63
N THR A 135 4.65 -31.91 23.59
CA THR A 135 5.92 -32.36 22.97
C THR A 135 6.04 -31.92 21.52
N ARG A 136 4.93 -31.97 20.76
CA ARG A 136 4.91 -31.49 19.37
C ARG A 136 5.11 -29.98 19.28
N ALA A 137 4.54 -29.21 20.20
CA ALA A 137 4.59 -27.75 20.17
C ALA A 137 6.01 -27.21 20.41
N GLN A 138 6.84 -27.90 21.18
CA GLN A 138 8.25 -27.53 21.38
C GLN A 138 9.19 -28.02 20.24
N ALA A 139 8.70 -28.90 19.37
CA ALA A 139 9.47 -29.52 18.30
C ALA A 139 9.21 -28.95 16.89
N SER A 140 8.21 -28.08 16.72
CA SER A 140 7.87 -27.50 15.42
C SER A 140 7.28 -26.10 15.54
N LEU A 141 7.65 -25.22 14.59
CA LEU A 141 7.03 -23.91 14.46
C LEU A 141 5.65 -24.01 13.79
N THR A 142 4.66 -23.34 14.37
CA THR A 142 3.34 -23.14 13.78
C THR A 142 3.15 -21.69 13.41
N THR A 143 2.76 -21.41 12.16
CA THR A 143 2.55 -20.05 11.66
C THR A 143 1.07 -19.65 11.75
N PHE A 144 0.81 -18.44 12.26
CA PHE A 144 -0.50 -17.82 12.34
C PHE A 144 -0.57 -16.57 11.46
N ASN A 145 -1.73 -16.36 10.85
CA ASN A 145 -2.07 -15.12 10.13
C ASN A 145 -2.68 -14.11 11.11
N LEU A 146 -1.99 -12.98 11.32
CA LEU A 146 -2.43 -11.89 12.19
C LEU A 146 -3.35 -10.90 11.48
N THR A 147 -3.28 -10.85 10.16
CA THR A 147 -3.91 -9.84 9.28
C THR A 147 -5.37 -9.53 9.65
N PRO A 148 -6.26 -10.51 9.91
CA PRO A 148 -7.66 -10.22 10.19
C PRO A 148 -7.91 -9.39 11.47
N LEU A 149 -6.95 -9.33 12.38
CA LEU A 149 -7.07 -8.64 13.68
C LEU A 149 -6.18 -7.39 13.78
N LEU A 150 -5.38 -7.10 12.76
CA LEU A 150 -4.55 -5.90 12.72
C LEU A 150 -5.38 -4.68 12.28
N LYS A 151 -4.99 -3.52 12.79
CA LYS A 151 -5.59 -2.22 12.42
C LYS A 151 -4.52 -1.19 12.11
N THR A 152 -4.89 -0.12 11.42
CA THR A 152 -4.03 1.06 11.31
C THR A 152 -3.83 1.69 12.69
N GLY A 153 -2.61 2.16 12.95
CA GLY A 153 -2.15 2.70 14.22
C GLY A 153 -1.64 1.63 15.17
N THR A 154 -2.01 1.77 16.44
CA THR A 154 -1.45 0.96 17.53
C THR A 154 -2.03 -0.45 17.56
N ASN A 155 -1.16 -1.46 17.54
CA ASN A 155 -1.50 -2.86 17.74
C ASN A 155 -0.73 -3.44 18.92
N VAL A 156 -1.40 -4.26 19.73
CA VAL A 156 -0.76 -4.98 20.84
C VAL A 156 -0.74 -6.46 20.50
N LEU A 157 0.45 -7.03 20.41
CA LEU A 157 0.67 -8.46 20.22
C LEU A 157 0.99 -9.08 21.57
N THR A 158 0.26 -10.14 21.94
CA THR A 158 0.46 -10.82 23.23
C THR A 158 0.52 -12.34 23.03
N ILE A 159 1.52 -12.96 23.62
CA ILE A 159 1.70 -14.41 23.67
C ILE A 159 1.51 -14.83 25.12
N ARG A 160 0.43 -15.56 25.39
CA ARG A 160 0.22 -16.24 26.67
C ARG A 160 0.96 -17.57 26.59
N ALA A 161 1.98 -17.78 27.40
CA ALA A 161 2.64 -19.06 27.53
C ALA A 161 2.36 -19.69 28.89
N GLU A 162 2.18 -21.00 28.93
CA GLU A 162 1.91 -21.73 30.17
C GLU A 162 2.71 -23.03 30.20
N ASN A 163 3.34 -23.27 31.35
CA ASN A 163 4.07 -24.50 31.62
C ASN A 163 3.10 -25.57 32.13
N GLY A 164 3.06 -26.73 31.47
CA GLY A 164 2.19 -27.85 31.81
C GLY A 164 2.75 -28.68 32.96
N PRO A 165 2.00 -29.71 33.42
CA PRO A 165 2.39 -30.56 34.54
C PRO A 165 3.13 -31.84 34.10
N PHE A 166 4.00 -31.77 33.09
CA PHE A 166 4.65 -32.97 32.50
C PHE A 166 6.05 -33.25 33.04
N GLY A 167 6.39 -32.66 34.18
CA GLY A 167 7.66 -32.85 34.88
C GLY A 167 7.84 -34.22 35.52
N ILE A 168 9.07 -34.47 36.00
CA ILE A 168 9.51 -35.78 36.48
C ILE A 168 9.10 -36.07 37.96
N CYS A 169 8.89 -35.07 38.85
CA CYS A 169 8.34 -35.24 40.24
C CYS A 169 7.97 -33.90 40.97
N CYS A 170 7.22 -33.92 42.08
CA CYS A 170 6.25 -32.84 42.43
C CYS A 170 6.44 -32.09 43.80
N PRO A 171 6.22 -30.75 43.86
CA PRO A 171 6.21 -29.83 42.72
C PRO A 171 7.61 -29.76 42.11
N SER A 172 7.67 -29.82 40.79
CA SER A 172 8.93 -29.75 40.07
C SER A 172 9.49 -28.33 40.15
N ASN A 173 10.80 -28.23 39.97
CA ASN A 173 11.44 -26.99 39.57
C ASN A 173 11.62 -26.96 38.04
N TYR A 174 12.11 -25.85 37.49
CA TYR A 174 12.31 -25.70 36.05
C TYR A 174 13.44 -26.58 35.47
N ALA A 175 14.34 -27.13 36.31
CA ALA A 175 15.28 -28.15 35.87
C ALA A 175 14.58 -29.49 35.55
N GLY A 176 13.55 -29.84 36.32
CA GLY A 176 12.74 -31.06 36.14
C GLY A 176 11.51 -30.88 35.23
N ASN A 177 11.06 -29.64 35.02
CA ASN A 177 9.91 -29.30 34.18
C ASN A 177 10.13 -27.92 33.51
N PRO A 178 10.98 -27.85 32.46
CA PRO A 178 11.32 -26.60 31.81
C PRO A 178 10.08 -25.98 31.14
N GLY A 179 10.04 -24.65 31.07
CA GLY A 179 9.00 -23.91 30.36
C GLY A 179 9.61 -22.78 29.54
N GLY A 180 9.09 -22.57 28.34
CA GLY A 180 9.67 -21.63 27.37
C GLY A 180 8.74 -21.34 26.21
N VAL A 181 8.98 -20.21 25.54
CA VAL A 181 8.35 -19.92 24.25
C VAL A 181 9.37 -19.27 23.31
N VAL A 182 9.30 -19.59 22.03
CA VAL A 182 10.09 -18.95 20.98
C VAL A 182 9.16 -18.55 19.84
N PHE A 183 9.35 -17.35 19.31
CA PHE A 183 8.54 -16.88 18.20
C PHE A 183 9.27 -15.82 17.38
N GLY A 184 8.82 -15.66 16.14
CA GLY A 184 9.26 -14.57 15.29
C GLY A 184 8.24 -14.33 14.19
N GLY A 185 8.21 -13.11 13.70
CA GLY A 185 7.20 -12.69 12.75
C GLY A 185 7.54 -11.37 12.12
N PHE A 186 6.61 -10.90 11.30
CA PHE A 186 6.76 -9.65 10.59
C PHE A 186 5.42 -9.00 10.34
N PHE A 187 5.46 -7.68 10.18
CA PHE A 187 4.40 -6.89 9.57
C PHE A 187 4.85 -6.36 8.22
N ILE A 188 3.99 -6.43 7.22
CA ILE A 188 4.21 -5.80 5.92
C ILE A 188 3.07 -4.83 5.69
N VAL A 189 3.39 -3.68 5.09
CA VAL A 189 2.37 -2.82 4.53
C VAL A 189 2.55 -2.75 3.01
N PRO A 190 1.56 -3.25 2.24
CA PRO A 190 1.50 -3.03 0.81
C PRO A 190 1.52 -1.53 0.48
N SER A 191 2.30 -1.15 -0.52
CA SER A 191 2.30 0.22 -1.04
C SER A 191 2.45 0.21 -2.55
N ILE A 192 1.78 1.15 -3.20
CA ILE A 192 2.00 1.49 -4.60
C ILE A 192 2.12 3.00 -4.79
N GLU A 193 2.95 3.37 -5.75
CA GLU A 193 3.16 4.74 -6.21
C GLU A 193 2.91 4.80 -7.71
N VAL A 194 2.21 5.84 -8.16
CA VAL A 194 1.92 6.06 -9.58
C VAL A 194 2.60 7.34 -10.06
N ASN A 195 3.27 7.28 -11.21
CA ASN A 195 3.99 8.41 -11.79
C ASN A 195 3.82 8.48 -13.32
N PRO A 196 3.26 9.58 -13.87
CA PRO A 196 2.64 10.69 -13.13
C PRO A 196 1.37 10.23 -12.39
N ASN A 197 0.93 11.01 -11.39
CA ASN A 197 -0.32 10.75 -10.66
C ASN A 197 -1.53 11.53 -11.23
N SER A 198 -1.34 12.21 -12.36
CA SER A 198 -2.39 12.89 -13.10
C SER A 198 -2.05 12.99 -14.57
N GLY A 199 -3.06 13.05 -15.42
CA GLY A 199 -2.92 13.29 -16.85
C GLY A 199 -4.16 12.91 -17.62
N PRO A 200 -4.28 13.29 -18.90
CA PRO A 200 -5.44 12.95 -19.68
C PRO A 200 -5.44 11.47 -20.11
N ILE A 201 -6.54 11.05 -20.73
CA ILE A 201 -6.65 9.75 -21.41
C ILE A 201 -5.44 9.53 -22.33
N GLY A 202 -4.88 8.32 -22.30
CA GLY A 202 -3.69 7.94 -23.07
C GLY A 202 -2.36 8.29 -22.41
N THR A 203 -2.33 9.02 -21.29
CA THR A 203 -1.10 9.30 -20.54
C THR A 203 -0.43 7.99 -20.13
N LYS A 204 0.86 7.84 -20.41
CA LYS A 204 1.63 6.67 -19.97
C LYS A 204 2.01 6.82 -18.50
N VAL A 205 1.55 5.88 -17.67
CA VAL A 205 1.74 5.87 -16.22
C VAL A 205 2.59 4.66 -15.82
N SER A 206 3.55 4.88 -14.92
CA SER A 206 4.32 3.84 -14.24
C SER A 206 3.75 3.62 -12.84
N VAL A 207 3.50 2.37 -12.48
CA VAL A 207 3.13 1.91 -11.14
C VAL A 207 4.32 1.19 -10.55
N HIS A 208 4.84 1.67 -9.43
CA HIS A 208 5.85 0.99 -8.63
C HIS A 208 5.21 0.50 -7.34
N GLY A 209 5.40 -0.77 -7.00
CA GLY A 209 4.79 -1.32 -5.80
C GLY A 209 5.68 -2.28 -5.03
N SER A 210 5.35 -2.45 -3.75
CA SER A 210 6.07 -3.31 -2.82
C SER A 210 5.17 -3.83 -1.71
N GLY A 211 5.61 -4.88 -1.00
CA GLY A 211 4.95 -5.35 0.22
C GLY A 211 3.69 -6.20 0.00
N ILE A 212 3.39 -6.59 -1.24
CA ILE A 212 2.35 -7.60 -1.52
C ILE A 212 3.02 -8.98 -1.49
N PRO A 213 2.65 -9.90 -0.57
CA PRO A 213 3.31 -11.19 -0.40
C PRO A 213 2.83 -12.20 -1.47
N SER A 214 3.02 -11.87 -2.73
CA SER A 214 2.69 -12.70 -3.89
C SER A 214 3.84 -12.73 -4.89
N SER A 215 3.87 -13.74 -5.76
CA SER A 215 4.79 -13.78 -6.90
C SER A 215 4.33 -12.90 -8.06
N GLN A 216 3.03 -12.59 -8.12
CA GLN A 216 2.42 -11.75 -9.15
C GLN A 216 1.27 -10.91 -8.56
N VAL A 217 1.05 -9.74 -9.13
CA VAL A 217 -0.07 -8.86 -8.77
C VAL A 217 -0.89 -8.53 -10.00
N GLU A 218 -2.21 -8.50 -9.82
CA GLU A 218 -3.15 -7.90 -10.75
C GLU A 218 -3.18 -6.39 -10.53
N VAL A 219 -3.08 -5.62 -11.61
CA VAL A 219 -3.21 -4.15 -11.59
C VAL A 219 -4.51 -3.75 -12.27
N THR A 220 -5.29 -2.89 -11.62
CA THR A 220 -6.58 -2.41 -12.11
C THR A 220 -6.67 -0.88 -12.05
N PHE A 221 -7.57 -0.31 -12.86
CA PHE A 221 -7.96 1.10 -12.85
C PHE A 221 -9.49 1.16 -12.67
N ASP A 222 -9.97 1.74 -11.57
CA ASP A 222 -11.38 1.67 -11.15
C ASP A 222 -11.94 0.24 -11.20
N ASP A 223 -11.18 -0.72 -10.68
CA ASP A 223 -11.48 -2.15 -10.71
C ASP A 223 -11.54 -2.79 -12.12
N ALA A 224 -11.26 -2.04 -13.19
CA ALA A 224 -11.07 -2.60 -14.52
C ALA A 224 -9.65 -3.19 -14.67
N PHE A 225 -9.58 -4.47 -15.05
CA PHE A 225 -8.32 -5.19 -15.25
C PHE A 225 -7.43 -4.51 -16.30
N LEU A 226 -6.20 -4.17 -15.92
CA LEU A 226 -5.18 -3.64 -16.84
C LEU A 226 -4.14 -4.70 -17.22
N GLY A 227 -3.78 -5.58 -16.28
CA GLY A 227 -2.75 -6.60 -16.51
C GLY A 227 -2.17 -7.19 -15.22
N ILE A 228 -1.13 -8.00 -15.39
CA ILE A 228 -0.41 -8.67 -14.30
C ILE A 228 1.06 -8.23 -14.31
N ALA A 229 1.63 -8.00 -13.12
CA ALA A 229 3.05 -7.74 -12.92
C ALA A 229 3.68 -8.78 -12.01
N ASN A 230 4.86 -9.28 -12.37
CA ASN A 230 5.63 -10.20 -11.53
C ASN A 230 6.46 -9.43 -10.51
N LEU A 231 6.57 -9.98 -9.30
CA LEU A 231 7.39 -9.42 -8.24
C LEU A 231 8.81 -9.99 -8.31
N THR A 232 9.81 -9.12 -8.22
CA THR A 232 11.21 -9.49 -8.04
C THR A 232 11.67 -8.92 -6.72
N ASN A 233 12.12 -9.77 -5.78
CA ASN A 233 12.53 -9.35 -4.43
C ASN A 233 11.46 -8.53 -3.68
N GLY A 234 10.18 -8.89 -3.85
CA GLY A 234 9.05 -8.23 -3.16
C GLY A 234 8.65 -6.87 -3.73
N THR A 235 9.18 -6.47 -4.89
CA THR A 235 8.78 -5.26 -5.62
C THR A 235 8.36 -5.57 -7.05
N PHE A 236 7.51 -4.71 -7.63
CA PHE A 236 7.13 -4.80 -9.04
C PHE A 236 7.09 -3.41 -9.69
N THR A 237 7.14 -3.42 -11.02
CA THR A 237 6.84 -2.25 -11.85
C THR A 237 5.84 -2.67 -12.92
N PHE A 238 4.84 -1.84 -13.17
CA PHE A 238 3.84 -2.03 -14.20
C PHE A 238 3.62 -0.71 -14.94
N THR A 239 3.38 -0.75 -16.25
CA THR A 239 3.07 0.46 -17.02
C THR A 239 1.78 0.29 -17.78
N PHE A 240 0.94 1.31 -17.78
CA PHE A 240 -0.29 1.35 -18.56
C PHE A 240 -0.47 2.74 -19.19
N ASN A 241 -1.36 2.83 -20.17
CA ASN A 241 -1.86 4.11 -20.66
C ASN A 241 -3.23 4.34 -20.00
N VAL A 242 -3.49 5.55 -19.52
CA VAL A 242 -4.78 5.92 -18.90
C VAL A 242 -5.94 5.51 -19.84
N PRO A 243 -6.84 4.62 -19.42
CA PRO A 243 -7.95 4.17 -20.25
C PRO A 243 -9.00 5.27 -20.44
N GLU A 244 -10.05 5.01 -21.22
CA GLU A 244 -11.18 5.94 -21.26
C GLU A 244 -11.85 6.05 -19.89
N ALA A 245 -11.84 7.27 -19.36
CA ALA A 245 -12.37 7.60 -18.05
C ALA A 245 -12.90 9.04 -18.07
N GLN A 246 -13.86 9.36 -17.20
CA GLN A 246 -14.29 10.74 -17.04
C GLN A 246 -13.19 11.57 -16.37
N PRO A 247 -13.13 12.90 -16.57
CA PRO A 247 -12.21 13.73 -15.79
C PRO A 247 -12.55 13.67 -14.30
N GLY A 248 -11.55 13.50 -13.43
CA GLY A 248 -11.78 13.39 -12.00
C GLY A 248 -10.75 12.53 -11.26
N LEU A 249 -11.08 12.16 -10.02
CA LEU A 249 -10.28 11.26 -9.19
C LEU A 249 -10.64 9.80 -9.51
N HIS A 250 -9.61 9.00 -9.74
CA HIS A 250 -9.68 7.57 -10.05
C HIS A 250 -8.73 6.78 -9.16
N LEU A 251 -8.95 5.47 -9.08
CA LEU A 251 -8.14 4.58 -8.26
C LEU A 251 -7.34 3.62 -9.14
N VAL A 252 -6.03 3.60 -8.95
CA VAL A 252 -5.17 2.51 -9.40
C VAL A 252 -5.01 1.56 -8.24
N LYS A 253 -5.24 0.27 -8.47
CA LYS A 253 -5.10 -0.78 -7.45
C LYS A 253 -4.12 -1.83 -7.95
N ALA A 254 -3.30 -2.34 -7.04
CA ALA A 254 -2.51 -3.55 -7.28
C ALA A 254 -2.75 -4.53 -6.13
N GLY A 255 -3.03 -5.78 -6.44
CA GLY A 255 -3.31 -6.79 -5.43
C GLY A 255 -3.04 -8.20 -5.91
N ASP A 256 -2.96 -9.13 -4.96
CA ASP A 256 -2.97 -10.54 -5.29
C ASP A 256 -4.42 -10.97 -5.60
N PRO A 257 -4.72 -11.49 -6.80
CA PRO A 257 -6.09 -11.85 -7.19
C PRO A 257 -6.65 -13.04 -6.40
N PHE A 258 -5.82 -13.78 -5.66
CA PHE A 258 -6.23 -14.93 -4.85
C PHE A 258 -6.35 -14.63 -3.36
N SER A 259 -6.01 -13.41 -2.94
CA SER A 259 -6.18 -12.96 -1.56
C SER A 259 -6.84 -11.58 -1.52
N GLU A 260 -7.21 -11.12 -0.32
CA GLU A 260 -7.78 -9.78 -0.15
C GLU A 260 -6.69 -8.70 -0.01
N ILE A 261 -5.43 -9.06 -0.25
CA ILE A 261 -4.29 -8.17 -0.06
C ILE A 261 -4.13 -7.27 -1.30
N SER A 262 -4.30 -5.97 -1.10
CA SER A 262 -4.07 -4.98 -2.15
C SER A 262 -3.59 -3.64 -1.60
N SER A 263 -3.06 -2.82 -2.48
CA SER A 263 -2.74 -1.42 -2.24
C SER A 263 -3.40 -0.56 -3.31
N VAL A 264 -3.78 0.66 -2.95
CA VAL A 264 -4.41 1.63 -3.84
C VAL A 264 -3.61 2.92 -3.90
N ALA A 265 -3.63 3.56 -5.06
CA ALA A 265 -3.10 4.91 -5.27
C ALA A 265 -4.10 5.74 -6.08
N ASN A 266 -4.14 7.03 -5.76
CA ASN A 266 -4.98 7.99 -6.46
C ASN A 266 -4.34 8.39 -7.78
N PHE A 267 -5.14 8.45 -8.84
CA PHE A 267 -4.78 9.05 -10.11
C PHE A 267 -5.84 10.08 -10.53
N THR A 268 -5.43 11.26 -10.99
CA THR A 268 -6.38 12.30 -11.45
C THR A 268 -6.41 12.35 -12.97
N VAL A 269 -7.52 11.93 -13.58
CA VAL A 269 -7.73 12.07 -15.02
C VAL A 269 -8.04 13.53 -15.32
N THR A 270 -7.20 14.16 -16.14
CA THR A 270 -7.42 15.55 -16.56
C THR A 270 -8.22 15.59 -17.86
N ARG A 271 -8.97 16.68 -18.05
CA ARG A 271 -9.69 16.97 -19.28
C ARG A 271 -8.69 17.41 -20.35
N ILE A 272 -8.81 16.88 -21.57
CA ILE A 272 -8.24 17.51 -22.77
C ILE A 272 -9.33 18.37 -23.37
N ASP A 273 -9.08 19.67 -23.49
CA ASP A 273 -9.97 20.58 -24.21
C ASP A 273 -9.40 20.91 -25.58
N THR A 274 -10.13 20.57 -26.63
CA THR A 274 -9.67 20.75 -28.02
C THR A 274 -10.34 21.97 -28.64
N LEU A 275 -9.55 22.99 -28.97
CA LEU A 275 -10.04 24.16 -29.70
C LEU A 275 -10.17 23.84 -31.20
N ALA A 276 -11.37 23.97 -31.75
CA ALA A 276 -11.62 23.88 -33.18
C ALA A 276 -12.10 25.23 -33.73
N ILE A 277 -11.42 25.71 -34.77
CA ILE A 277 -11.74 26.93 -35.52
C ILE A 277 -12.02 26.56 -36.97
N ASN A 278 -13.20 26.91 -37.47
CA ASN A 278 -13.56 26.75 -38.87
C ASN A 278 -13.89 28.12 -39.45
N VAL A 279 -13.20 28.51 -40.54
CA VAL A 279 -13.40 29.80 -41.22
C VAL A 279 -14.02 29.53 -42.58
N ASP A 280 -15.16 30.14 -42.84
CA ASP A 280 -15.91 30.05 -44.10
C ASP A 280 -16.05 31.44 -44.73
N VAL A 281 -15.78 31.51 -46.02
CA VAL A 281 -15.84 32.74 -46.83
C VAL A 281 -16.06 32.36 -48.30
N GLY A 282 -16.73 33.24 -49.04
CA GLY A 282 -16.90 33.05 -50.49
C GLY A 282 -15.56 32.94 -51.23
N THR A 283 -15.54 32.19 -52.31
CA THR A 283 -14.32 31.90 -53.08
C THR A 283 -13.99 32.94 -54.15
N LEU A 284 -14.95 33.80 -54.51
CA LEU A 284 -14.80 34.82 -55.53
C LEU A 284 -15.59 36.08 -55.16
N TYR A 285 -14.95 37.24 -55.30
CA TYR A 285 -15.54 38.56 -55.11
C TYR A 285 -15.03 39.52 -56.18
N PHE A 286 -15.87 40.42 -56.66
CA PHE A 286 -15.52 41.49 -57.57
C PHE A 286 -15.09 42.77 -56.82
N PRO A 287 -14.33 43.68 -57.46
CA PRO A 287 -14.04 44.99 -56.89
C PRO A 287 -15.33 45.73 -56.49
N GLY A 288 -15.39 46.16 -55.23
CA GLY A 288 -16.58 46.78 -54.63
C GLY A 288 -17.49 45.83 -53.85
N ASP A 289 -17.35 44.51 -53.99
CA ASP A 289 -18.10 43.55 -53.20
C ASP A 289 -17.69 43.61 -51.72
N THR A 290 -18.60 43.20 -50.83
CA THR A 290 -18.28 42.98 -49.42
C THR A 290 -18.16 41.49 -49.15
N ALA A 291 -16.94 41.04 -48.84
CA ALA A 291 -16.69 39.70 -48.37
C ALA A 291 -17.20 39.56 -46.93
N THR A 292 -18.12 38.63 -46.71
CA THR A 292 -18.57 38.24 -45.37
C THR A 292 -17.88 36.95 -44.98
N ILE A 293 -17.16 36.98 -43.86
CA ILE A 293 -16.40 35.87 -43.31
C ILE A 293 -17.12 35.38 -42.06
N TYR A 294 -17.42 34.09 -42.00
CA TYR A 294 -17.95 33.43 -40.81
C TYR A 294 -16.87 32.56 -40.18
N THR A 295 -16.72 32.67 -38.86
CA THR A 295 -15.81 31.80 -38.09
C THR A 295 -16.61 31.08 -37.03
N LEU A 296 -16.61 29.75 -37.05
CA LEU A 296 -17.16 28.92 -35.98
C LEU A 296 -16.02 28.50 -35.04
N ALA A 297 -16.17 28.80 -33.76
CA ALA A 297 -15.23 28.41 -32.71
C ALA A 297 -15.90 27.52 -31.66
N THR A 298 -15.32 26.36 -31.42
CA THR A 298 -15.80 25.41 -30.40
C THR A 298 -14.64 24.89 -29.54
N LEU A 299 -14.92 24.58 -28.28
CA LEU A 299 -14.01 23.86 -27.38
C LEU A 299 -14.62 22.50 -27.06
N SER A 300 -13.99 21.42 -27.51
CA SER A 300 -14.51 20.06 -27.37
C SER A 300 -15.96 19.94 -27.88
N GLY A 301 -16.27 20.62 -28.99
CA GLY A 301 -17.61 20.68 -29.60
C GLY A 301 -18.58 21.67 -28.94
N THR A 302 -18.25 22.26 -27.79
CA THR A 302 -19.09 23.29 -27.16
C THR A 302 -18.85 24.67 -27.77
N PRO A 303 -19.89 25.41 -28.19
CA PRO A 303 -19.70 26.70 -28.83
C PRO A 303 -19.13 27.76 -27.88
N LEU A 304 -18.09 28.47 -28.32
CA LEU A 304 -17.43 29.51 -27.52
C LEU A 304 -18.11 30.87 -27.67
N ASN A 305 -17.85 31.79 -26.75
CA ASN A 305 -18.39 33.15 -26.76
C ASN A 305 -17.28 34.19 -26.58
N THR A 306 -17.63 35.47 -26.56
CA THR A 306 -16.65 36.57 -26.44
C THR A 306 -16.01 36.67 -25.06
N THR A 307 -16.53 35.99 -24.03
CA THR A 307 -15.93 36.00 -22.69
C THR A 307 -14.83 34.96 -22.54
N THR A 308 -14.97 33.81 -23.20
CA THR A 308 -14.02 32.69 -23.09
C THR A 308 -13.00 32.67 -24.24
N LEU A 309 -13.32 33.24 -25.40
CA LEU A 309 -12.47 33.22 -26.59
C LEU A 309 -11.94 34.61 -26.96
N ARG A 310 -10.63 34.70 -27.16
CA ARG A 310 -9.98 35.80 -27.88
C ARG A 310 -9.73 35.36 -29.31
N LEU A 311 -10.48 35.95 -30.26
CA LEU A 311 -10.38 35.67 -31.68
C LEU A 311 -9.88 36.91 -32.43
N GLN A 312 -8.81 36.74 -33.21
CA GLN A 312 -8.29 37.73 -34.15
C GLN A 312 -8.29 37.15 -35.56
N LEU A 313 -8.93 37.85 -36.50
CA LEU A 313 -8.89 37.53 -37.92
C LEU A 313 -7.96 38.51 -38.63
N THR A 314 -7.02 37.98 -39.40
CA THR A 314 -6.12 38.75 -40.24
C THR A 314 -6.37 38.38 -41.70
N LEU A 315 -6.67 39.38 -42.52
CA LEU A 315 -6.76 39.25 -43.97
C LEU A 315 -5.45 39.71 -44.61
N THR A 316 -4.81 38.81 -45.35
CA THR A 316 -3.63 39.12 -46.17
C THR A 316 -4.08 39.38 -47.60
N ARG A 317 -3.75 40.56 -48.12
CA ARG A 317 -4.06 41.00 -49.48
C ARG A 317 -3.08 40.40 -50.51
N PRO A 318 -3.40 40.47 -51.82
CA PRO A 318 -2.50 39.97 -52.87
C PRO A 318 -1.12 40.63 -52.91
N ASP A 319 -0.99 41.85 -52.39
CA ASP A 319 0.29 42.57 -52.26
C ASP A 319 1.10 42.18 -51.01
N GLY A 320 0.60 41.25 -50.19
CA GLY A 320 1.20 40.80 -48.95
C GLY A 320 0.90 41.69 -47.74
N SER A 321 0.17 42.79 -47.90
CA SER A 321 -0.24 43.64 -46.78
C SER A 321 -1.33 42.98 -45.93
N ASN A 322 -1.31 43.22 -44.62
CA ASN A 322 -2.25 42.64 -43.67
C ASN A 322 -3.28 43.67 -43.19
N VAL A 323 -4.51 43.22 -43.02
CA VAL A 323 -5.62 43.96 -42.42
C VAL A 323 -6.19 43.13 -41.28
N THR A 324 -6.22 43.69 -40.07
CA THR A 324 -6.96 43.07 -38.96
C THR A 324 -8.44 43.32 -39.15
N LEU A 325 -9.23 42.26 -39.20
CA LEU A 325 -10.68 42.35 -39.34
C LEU A 325 -11.35 42.52 -37.97
N THR A 326 -12.38 43.37 -37.92
CA THR A 326 -13.26 43.46 -36.76
C THR A 326 -14.20 42.25 -36.74
N THR A 327 -14.27 41.57 -35.60
CA THR A 327 -15.11 40.38 -35.40
C THR A 327 -16.33 40.74 -34.53
N ALA A 328 -17.52 40.37 -34.98
CA ALA A 328 -18.76 40.49 -34.23
C ALA A 328 -19.30 39.10 -33.89
N PHE A 329 -19.62 38.85 -32.62
CA PHE A 329 -20.24 37.59 -32.20
C PHE A 329 -21.70 37.54 -32.63
N VAL A 330 -22.09 36.45 -33.29
CA VAL A 330 -23.44 36.26 -33.85
C VAL A 330 -24.28 35.26 -33.06
N GLY A 331 -23.66 34.53 -32.13
CA GLY A 331 -24.30 33.49 -31.32
C GLY A 331 -23.76 32.09 -31.62
N ALA A 332 -23.93 31.16 -30.67
CA ALA A 332 -23.60 29.74 -30.84
C ALA A 332 -22.19 29.47 -31.43
N GLY A 333 -21.15 30.14 -30.93
CA GLY A 333 -19.78 29.94 -31.42
C GLY A 333 -19.44 30.66 -32.71
N MET A 334 -20.41 31.32 -33.35
CA MET A 334 -20.23 31.96 -34.64
C MET A 334 -19.83 33.42 -34.48
N PHE A 335 -18.85 33.83 -35.29
CA PHE A 335 -18.37 35.20 -35.43
C PHE A 335 -18.48 35.62 -36.89
N ARG A 336 -18.83 36.89 -37.12
CA ARG A 336 -18.91 37.50 -38.46
C ARG A 336 -17.90 38.63 -38.57
N SER A 337 -17.20 38.67 -39.69
CA SER A 337 -16.36 39.79 -40.11
C SER A 337 -16.69 40.19 -41.53
N GLU A 338 -16.46 41.46 -41.85
CA GLU A 338 -16.69 41.99 -43.18
C GLU A 338 -15.45 42.69 -43.71
N TYR A 339 -15.22 42.55 -45.00
CA TYR A 339 -14.17 43.27 -45.71
C TYR A 339 -14.69 43.74 -47.07
N THR A 340 -14.72 45.04 -47.30
CA THR A 340 -15.06 45.61 -48.60
C THR A 340 -13.85 45.54 -49.53
N VAL A 341 -13.99 44.79 -50.62
CA VAL A 341 -12.95 44.65 -51.65
C VAL A 341 -12.77 46.01 -52.33
N PRO A 342 -11.56 46.59 -52.36
CA PRO A 342 -11.33 47.88 -53.00
C PRO A 342 -11.79 47.90 -54.47
N THR A 343 -12.37 49.01 -54.91
CA THR A 343 -12.78 49.20 -56.32
C THR A 343 -11.58 49.37 -57.26
N THR A 344 -10.41 49.70 -56.70
CA THR A 344 -9.12 49.79 -57.39
C THR A 344 -8.04 49.11 -56.56
N GLY A 345 -7.02 48.50 -57.20
CA GLY A 345 -5.93 47.82 -56.51
C GLY A 345 -5.56 46.47 -57.12
N PRO A 346 -4.65 45.72 -56.48
CA PRO A 346 -4.16 44.45 -57.01
C PRO A 346 -5.26 43.37 -56.97
N ILE A 347 -5.47 42.73 -58.12
CA ILE A 347 -6.32 41.55 -58.27
C ILE A 347 -5.46 40.33 -57.93
N GLY A 348 -6.00 39.41 -57.12
CA GLY A 348 -5.32 38.17 -56.79
C GLY A 348 -5.96 37.46 -55.60
N THR A 349 -5.21 36.52 -55.04
CA THR A 349 -5.66 35.70 -53.92
C THR A 349 -5.54 36.47 -52.60
N TYR A 350 -6.62 36.47 -51.84
CA TYR A 350 -6.64 36.90 -50.45
C TYR A 350 -6.55 35.68 -49.54
N ALA A 351 -5.89 35.81 -48.40
CA ALA A 351 -5.87 34.79 -47.36
C ALA A 351 -6.52 35.32 -46.08
N VAL A 352 -7.22 34.45 -45.36
CA VAL A 352 -7.77 34.75 -44.04
C VAL A 352 -7.13 33.80 -43.05
N VAL A 353 -6.54 34.37 -41.99
CA VAL A 353 -5.92 33.61 -40.91
C VAL A 353 -6.68 33.93 -39.62
N ALA A 354 -7.19 32.89 -38.97
CA ALA A 354 -7.76 33.00 -37.64
C ALA A 354 -6.70 32.63 -36.60
N LYS A 355 -6.47 33.54 -35.65
CA LYS A 355 -5.69 33.27 -34.43
C LYS A 355 -6.64 33.31 -33.25
N ALA A 356 -6.69 32.22 -32.49
CA ALA A 356 -7.62 32.02 -31.40
C ALA A 356 -6.88 31.60 -30.13
N HIS A 357 -7.36 32.05 -28.98
CA HIS A 357 -6.89 31.66 -27.66
C HIS A 357 -8.10 31.58 -26.71
N VAL A 358 -8.21 30.49 -25.96
CA VAL A 358 -9.27 30.31 -24.96
C VAL A 358 -8.69 30.60 -23.58
N ALA A 359 -9.37 31.42 -22.79
CA ALA A 359 -8.96 31.66 -21.40
C ALA A 359 -9.20 30.42 -20.54
N ASP A 360 -8.31 30.18 -19.57
CA ASP A 360 -8.45 29.14 -18.51
C ASP A 360 -8.45 27.69 -18.99
N VAL A 361 -7.88 27.41 -20.17
CA VAL A 361 -7.58 26.05 -20.65
C VAL A 361 -6.05 25.88 -20.63
N GLN A 362 -5.57 24.80 -19.99
CA GLN A 362 -4.16 24.43 -20.05
C GLN A 362 -3.84 23.91 -21.46
N ASP A 363 -2.86 24.52 -22.13
CA ASP A 363 -2.36 24.13 -23.46
C ASP A 363 -1.91 22.67 -23.55
#